data_AF-A0A1E7F2U4-F1
#
_entry.id   AF-A0A1E7F2U4-F1
#
_cell.length_a   1.000
_cell.length_b   1.000
_cell.length_c   1.000
_cell.angle_alpha   90.00
_cell.angle_beta   90.00
_cell.angle_gamma   90.00
#
_symmetry.space_group_name_H-M   'P 1'
#
loop_
_entity.id
_entity.type
_entity.pdbx_description
1 polymer ?
#
loop_
_entity_poly.entity_id
_entity_poly.type
_entity_poly.pdbx_seq_one_letter_code
_entity_poly.pdbx_strand_id
1 'polypeptide(L)'
;MTAVTVNKTIQVPASEAWAKLSSFKNIEEISPIIVKSETIGAGVGATRIYYMPDNGAAAAIHETLHKVEDTTMELQYKMTKGPFPISGYVSDIKVTAIGDFSCTVTWGCQFETDDKASNNSAMIELFEGFYHAIIEGLETRIQNKHKLQKQKRFILDLFWTIFFYFIHYLWKTNELTNTYSFVFIGLLIVFVEVLTRVD
;
A
#
# COMPACT_ATOMS: atom_id res chain seq x y z
N MET A 1 -14.82 -6.04 27.54
CA MET A 1 -13.79 -6.14 26.50
C MET A 1 -14.41 -6.79 25.27
N THR A 2 -14.46 -6.04 24.18
CA THR A 2 -14.97 -6.47 22.87
C THR A 2 -13.77 -6.71 21.96
N ALA A 3 -13.83 -7.74 21.12
CA ALA A 3 -12.76 -8.08 20.18
C ALA A 3 -13.32 -8.23 18.77
N VAL A 4 -12.54 -7.78 17.79
CA VAL A 4 -12.84 -7.86 16.36
C VAL A 4 -11.63 -8.47 15.69
N THR A 5 -11.83 -9.45 14.80
CA THR A 5 -10.73 -10.05 14.04
C THR A 5 -11.21 -10.40 12.64
N VAL A 6 -10.54 -9.84 11.65
CA VAL A 6 -10.70 -10.19 10.24
C VAL A 6 -9.50 -11.02 9.78
N ASN A 7 -9.78 -12.08 9.03
CA ASN A 7 -8.77 -12.89 8.36
C ASN A 7 -9.06 -12.90 6.86
N LYS A 8 -8.14 -12.41 6.04
CA LYS A 8 -8.32 -12.38 4.59
C LYS A 8 -7.05 -12.83 3.86
N THR A 9 -7.24 -13.74 2.91
CA THR A 9 -6.18 -14.19 2.01
C THR A 9 -6.15 -13.28 0.78
N ILE A 10 -4.96 -12.78 0.45
CA ILE A 10 -4.70 -11.89 -0.68
C ILE A 10 -3.63 -12.49 -1.58
N GLN A 11 -3.69 -12.20 -2.88
CA GLN A 11 -2.81 -12.75 -3.92
C GLN A 11 -1.58 -11.87 -4.13
N VAL A 12 -0.82 -11.67 -3.05
CA VAL A 12 0.47 -10.98 -3.06
C VAL A 12 1.46 -11.69 -2.13
N PRO A 13 2.79 -11.57 -2.37
CA PRO A 13 3.79 -12.15 -1.47
C PRO A 13 3.70 -11.56 -0.05
N ALA A 14 3.86 -12.42 0.96
CA ALA A 14 3.83 -12.01 2.37
C ALA A 14 4.84 -10.90 2.69
N SER A 15 6.03 -10.97 2.10
CA SER A 15 7.08 -9.96 2.29
C SER A 15 6.67 -8.57 1.80
N GLU A 16 5.91 -8.47 0.70
CA GLU A 16 5.45 -7.18 0.18
C GLU A 16 4.29 -6.61 0.99
N ALA A 17 3.33 -7.46 1.37
CA ALA A 17 2.25 -7.08 2.27
C ALA A 17 2.81 -6.60 3.62
N TRP A 18 3.74 -7.37 4.19
CA TRP A 18 4.41 -7.02 5.44
C TRP A 18 5.18 -5.72 5.33
N ALA A 19 6.03 -5.55 4.31
CA ALA A 19 6.83 -4.32 4.15
C ALA A 19 5.97 -3.05 4.09
N LYS A 20 4.77 -3.14 3.48
CA LYS A 20 3.84 -2.00 3.44
C LYS A 20 3.20 -1.76 4.82
N LEU A 21 2.71 -2.80 5.49
CA LEU A 21 2.05 -2.69 6.80
C LEU A 21 3.02 -2.29 7.93
N SER A 22 4.20 -2.92 8.00
CA SER A 22 5.20 -2.70 9.05
C SER A 22 5.87 -1.34 8.96
N SER A 23 5.84 -0.68 7.79
CA SER A 23 6.33 0.69 7.63
C SER A 23 5.61 1.70 8.52
N PHE A 24 4.38 1.37 8.94
CA PHE A 24 3.50 2.24 9.74
C PHE A 24 3.31 3.65 9.13
N LYS A 25 3.50 3.78 7.81
CA LYS A 25 3.49 5.02 7.04
C LYS A 25 2.52 4.93 5.87
N ASN A 26 2.06 6.09 5.41
CA ASN A 26 1.28 6.26 4.17
C ASN A 26 0.11 5.28 4.07
N ILE A 27 -0.69 5.17 5.14
CA ILE A 27 -1.82 4.23 5.18
C ILE A 27 -2.91 4.62 4.17
N GLU A 28 -2.97 5.89 3.76
CA GLU A 28 -3.82 6.39 2.67
C GLU A 28 -3.52 5.71 1.32
N GLU A 29 -2.31 5.20 1.09
CA GLU A 29 -1.99 4.49 -0.16
C GLU A 29 -2.70 3.13 -0.26
N ILE A 30 -3.17 2.58 0.85
CA ILE A 30 -3.79 1.25 0.95
C ILE A 30 -5.20 1.29 1.54
N SER A 31 -5.72 2.49 1.83
CA SER A 31 -7.03 2.66 2.44
C SER A 31 -7.85 3.69 1.68
N PRO A 32 -9.00 3.32 1.07
CA PRO A 32 -9.83 4.26 0.33
C PRO A 32 -10.54 5.28 1.23
N ILE A 33 -10.58 5.02 2.55
CA ILE A 33 -11.28 5.84 3.55
C ILE A 33 -10.35 6.81 4.30
N ILE A 34 -9.04 6.79 4.02
CA ILE A 34 -8.08 7.68 4.68
C ILE A 34 -7.64 8.75 3.68
N VAL A 35 -7.87 10.02 4.03
CA VAL A 35 -7.53 11.15 3.16
C VAL A 35 -6.03 11.44 3.19
N LYS A 36 -5.45 11.38 4.39
CA LYS A 36 -4.04 11.68 4.63
C LYS A 36 -3.59 11.03 5.93
N SER A 37 -2.32 10.64 5.99
CA SER A 37 -1.65 10.31 7.24
C SER A 37 -0.31 11.05 7.39
N GLU A 38 0.13 11.15 8.64
CA GLU A 38 1.45 11.65 9.01
C GLU A 38 2.01 10.74 10.10
N THR A 39 3.21 10.22 9.88
CA THR A 39 3.91 9.37 10.84
C THR A 39 5.19 10.06 11.30
N ILE A 40 5.35 10.17 12.62
CA ILE A 40 6.52 10.74 13.28
C ILE A 40 7.30 9.62 13.93
N GLY A 41 8.60 9.55 13.63
CA GLY A 41 9.51 8.50 14.13
C GLY A 41 9.56 7.26 13.24
N ALA A 42 10.20 6.21 13.76
CA ALA A 42 10.35 4.90 13.13
C ALA A 42 10.43 3.80 14.19
N GLY A 43 9.95 2.60 13.87
CA GLY A 43 9.94 1.47 14.80
C GLY A 43 9.04 1.69 16.02
N VAL A 44 9.23 0.87 17.06
CA VAL A 44 8.46 0.96 18.31
C VAL A 44 8.55 2.38 18.90
N GLY A 45 7.39 2.95 19.22
CA GLY A 45 7.25 4.34 19.69
C GLY A 45 6.91 5.35 18.60
N ALA A 46 6.97 4.98 17.32
CA ALA A 46 6.48 5.84 16.24
C ALA A 46 4.99 6.15 16.43
N THR A 47 4.60 7.39 16.14
CA THR A 47 3.22 7.84 16.23
C THR A 47 2.67 8.14 14.86
N ARG A 48 1.41 7.77 14.61
CA ARG A 48 0.71 8.08 13.35
C ARG A 48 -0.57 8.85 13.65
N ILE A 49 -0.81 9.89 12.85
CA ILE A 49 -2.08 10.62 12.81
C ILE A 49 -2.66 10.44 11.42
N TYR A 50 -3.93 10.07 11.32
CA TYR A 50 -4.62 10.02 10.04
C TYR A 50 -6.04 10.58 10.14
N TYR A 51 -6.54 10.99 8.98
CA TYR A 51 -7.78 11.75 8.86
C TYR A 51 -8.77 10.98 7.99
N MET A 52 -9.96 10.77 8.52
CA MET A 52 -11.09 10.23 7.76
C MET A 52 -11.88 11.37 7.12
N PRO A 53 -12.54 11.13 5.97
CA PRO A 53 -13.48 12.09 5.40
C PRO A 53 -14.68 12.22 6.34
N ASP A 54 -14.93 13.44 6.82
CA ASP A 54 -16.17 13.77 7.50
C ASP A 54 -16.62 15.18 7.09
N ASN A 55 -17.94 15.38 7.12
CA ASN A 55 -18.75 16.43 6.50
C ASN A 55 -18.56 17.82 7.14
N GLY A 56 -17.31 18.25 7.38
CA GLY A 56 -16.99 19.60 7.87
C GLY A 56 -15.90 19.68 8.95
N ALA A 57 -15.46 18.56 9.53
CA ALA A 57 -14.32 18.51 10.45
C ALA A 57 -13.62 17.15 10.33
N ALA A 58 -12.34 17.12 9.95
CA ALA A 58 -11.60 15.88 9.80
C ALA A 58 -11.51 15.16 11.16
N ALA A 59 -12.15 14.00 11.28
CA ALA A 59 -12.00 13.15 12.45
C ALA A 59 -10.60 12.52 12.44
N ALA A 60 -9.73 13.03 13.31
CA ALA A 60 -8.36 12.58 13.43
C ALA A 60 -8.25 11.39 14.39
N ILE A 61 -7.51 10.36 13.97
CA ILE A 61 -7.14 9.22 14.80
C ILE A 61 -5.64 9.26 15.03
N HIS A 62 -5.26 9.11 16.30
CA HIS A 62 -3.88 9.08 16.77
C HIS A 62 -3.55 7.68 17.25
N GLU A 63 -2.45 7.14 16.76
CA GLU A 63 -1.97 5.81 17.11
C GLU A 63 -0.49 5.83 17.48
N THR A 64 -0.08 4.89 18.30
CA THR A 64 1.33 4.66 18.66
C THR A 64 1.68 3.20 18.41
N LEU A 65 2.77 2.99 17.67
CA LEU A 65 3.32 1.67 17.38
C LEU A 65 3.96 1.10 18.65
N HIS A 66 3.48 -0.06 19.10
CA HIS A 66 3.91 -0.68 20.37
C HIS A 66 4.80 -1.89 20.16
N LYS A 67 4.57 -2.65 19.08
CA LYS A 67 5.39 -3.81 18.69
C LYS A 67 5.50 -3.85 17.18
N VAL A 68 6.67 -4.17 16.68
CA VAL A 68 6.89 -4.61 15.30
C VAL A 68 7.96 -5.70 15.33
N GLU A 69 7.63 -6.87 14.81
CA GLU A 69 8.51 -8.03 14.77
C GLU A 69 8.54 -8.57 13.35
N ASP A 70 9.67 -8.35 12.66
CA ASP A 70 9.83 -8.72 11.26
C ASP A 70 9.93 -10.23 11.06
N THR A 71 10.44 -10.97 12.04
CA THR A 71 10.60 -12.43 11.92
C THR A 71 9.27 -13.17 11.94
N THR A 72 8.31 -12.71 12.75
CA THR A 72 6.96 -13.29 12.84
C THR A 72 5.92 -12.52 12.02
N MET A 73 6.32 -11.42 11.39
CA MET A 73 5.45 -10.49 10.66
C MET A 73 4.25 -10.04 11.51
N GLU A 74 4.55 -9.60 12.74
CA GLU A 74 3.56 -9.17 13.73
C GLU A 74 3.75 -7.71 14.12
N LEU A 75 2.69 -6.92 14.06
CA LEU A 75 2.66 -5.52 14.44
C LEU A 75 1.53 -5.29 15.44
N GLN A 76 1.80 -4.51 16.48
CA GLN A 76 0.78 -4.05 17.42
C GLN A 76 0.84 -2.55 17.59
N TYR A 77 -0.31 -1.88 17.55
CA TYR A 77 -0.43 -0.46 17.83
C TYR A 77 -1.60 -0.19 18.79
N LYS A 78 -1.56 0.99 19.41
CA LYS A 78 -2.62 1.48 20.31
C LYS A 78 -3.19 2.77 19.77
N MET A 79 -4.50 2.90 19.78
CA MET A 79 -5.15 4.18 19.49
C MET A 79 -5.13 5.02 20.76
N THR A 80 -4.45 6.16 20.72
CA THR A 80 -4.29 7.07 21.86
C THR A 80 -5.36 8.15 21.89
N LYS A 81 -5.94 8.50 20.73
CA LYS A 81 -7.05 9.46 20.61
C LYS A 81 -7.81 9.18 19.32
N GLY A 82 -9.14 9.23 19.36
CA GLY A 82 -9.98 9.06 18.19
C GLY A 82 -11.42 9.53 18.44
N PRO A 83 -12.27 9.56 17.40
CA PRO A 83 -13.66 10.02 17.49
C PRO A 83 -14.63 8.97 18.05
N PHE A 84 -14.14 7.75 18.30
CA PHE A 84 -14.99 6.61 18.68
C PHE A 84 -15.28 6.61 20.19
N PRO A 85 -16.49 6.21 20.62
CA PRO A 85 -16.88 6.10 22.03
C PRO A 85 -16.31 4.81 22.66
N ILE A 86 -14.99 4.64 22.57
CA ILE A 86 -14.26 3.46 23.04
C ILE A 86 -13.01 3.85 23.81
N SER A 87 -12.55 2.95 24.68
CA SER A 87 -11.30 3.10 25.41
C SER A 87 -10.46 1.82 25.35
N GLY A 88 -9.18 1.93 25.72
CA GLY A 88 -8.28 0.78 25.80
C GLY A 88 -7.99 0.08 24.47
N TYR A 89 -8.17 0.76 23.33
CA TYR A 89 -8.03 0.14 22.02
C TYR A 89 -6.58 -0.30 21.74
N VAL A 90 -6.43 -1.59 21.45
CA VAL A 90 -5.19 -2.22 20.99
C VAL A 90 -5.49 -2.99 19.73
N SER A 91 -4.68 -2.84 18.69
CA SER A 91 -4.81 -3.59 17.44
C SER A 91 -3.56 -4.38 17.12
N ASP A 92 -3.78 -5.60 16.64
CA ASP A 92 -2.78 -6.57 16.25
C ASP A 92 -2.94 -6.90 14.76
N ILE A 93 -1.82 -6.91 14.05
CA ILE A 93 -1.72 -7.31 12.65
C ILE A 93 -0.73 -8.46 12.57
N LYS A 94 -1.08 -9.50 11.81
CA LYS A 94 -0.20 -10.60 11.46
C LYS A 94 -0.29 -10.92 9.97
N VAL A 95 0.84 -11.12 9.33
CA VAL A 95 0.91 -11.63 7.96
C VAL A 95 1.48 -13.04 7.98
N THR A 96 0.78 -13.99 7.37
CA THR A 96 1.22 -15.38 7.27
C THR A 96 1.32 -15.77 5.80
N ALA A 97 2.49 -16.22 5.36
CA ALA A 97 2.66 -16.75 4.00
C ALA A 97 1.86 -18.05 3.83
N ILE A 98 1.13 -18.17 2.72
CA ILE A 98 0.48 -19.42 2.29
C ILE A 98 1.21 -20.03 1.08
N GLY A 99 1.89 -19.20 0.30
CA GLY A 99 2.78 -19.59 -0.78
C GLY A 99 3.62 -18.41 -1.26
N ASP A 100 4.33 -18.58 -2.36
CA ASP A 100 5.27 -17.57 -2.87
C ASP A 100 4.58 -16.26 -3.29
N PHE A 101 3.31 -16.33 -3.69
CA PHE A 101 2.53 -15.21 -4.22
C PHE A 101 1.21 -14.98 -3.48
N SER A 102 1.05 -15.55 -2.28
CA SER A 102 -0.16 -15.35 -1.48
C SER A 102 0.11 -15.38 0.01
N CYS A 103 -0.66 -14.59 0.75
CA CYS A 103 -0.59 -14.53 2.20
C CYS A 103 -1.95 -14.29 2.83
N THR A 104 -2.12 -14.71 4.09
CA THR A 104 -3.22 -14.29 4.94
C THR A 104 -2.80 -13.08 5.76
N VAL A 105 -3.62 -12.03 5.74
CA VAL A 105 -3.53 -10.92 6.68
C VAL A 105 -4.61 -11.12 7.74
N THR A 106 -4.18 -11.24 8.99
CA THR A 106 -5.02 -11.20 10.18
C THR A 106 -4.92 -9.82 10.78
N TRP A 107 -6.05 -9.13 10.90
CA TRP A 107 -6.12 -7.81 11.54
C TRP A 107 -7.21 -7.85 12.58
N GLY A 108 -6.86 -7.57 13.83
CA GLY A 108 -7.83 -7.50 14.91
C GLY A 108 -7.58 -6.36 15.87
N CYS A 109 -8.57 -6.12 16.72
CA CYS A 109 -8.45 -5.22 17.85
C CYS A 109 -9.24 -5.71 19.06
N GLN A 110 -8.90 -5.12 20.20
CA GLN A 110 -9.62 -5.25 21.46
C GLN A 110 -9.88 -3.84 22.01
N PHE A 111 -11.07 -3.60 22.54
CA PHE A 111 -11.46 -2.30 23.10
C PHE A 111 -12.58 -2.45 24.14
N GLU A 112 -12.84 -1.37 24.86
CA GLU A 112 -13.95 -1.22 25.80
C GLU A 112 -14.94 -0.17 25.31
N THR A 113 -16.23 -0.36 25.60
CA THR A 113 -17.30 0.58 25.27
C THR A 113 -18.04 1.00 26.53
N ASP A 114 -18.48 2.25 26.58
CA ASP A 114 -19.15 2.81 27.76
C ASP A 114 -20.58 2.24 27.96
N ASP A 115 -21.24 1.79 26.88
CA ASP A 115 -22.58 1.19 26.90
C ASP A 115 -22.60 -0.20 26.22
N LYS A 116 -22.80 -1.24 27.04
CA LYS A 116 -22.38 -2.63 26.75
C LYS A 116 -23.17 -3.42 25.68
N ALA A 117 -24.22 -2.88 25.05
CA ALA A 117 -25.04 -3.66 24.11
C ALA A 117 -25.16 -3.05 22.71
N SER A 118 -25.70 -1.83 22.56
CA SER A 118 -25.96 -1.20 21.26
C SER A 118 -24.71 -0.63 20.58
N ASN A 119 -23.76 -0.10 21.36
CA ASN A 119 -22.53 0.47 20.79
C ASN A 119 -21.55 -0.63 20.34
N ASN A 120 -21.66 -1.84 20.89
CA ASN A 120 -20.75 -2.93 20.57
C ASN A 120 -20.91 -3.43 19.14
N SER A 121 -22.13 -3.70 18.67
CA SER A 121 -22.34 -4.21 17.31
C SER A 121 -21.92 -3.18 16.25
N ALA A 122 -22.30 -1.91 16.43
CA ALA A 122 -21.92 -0.85 15.51
C ALA A 122 -20.39 -0.63 15.45
N MET A 123 -19.69 -0.70 16.58
CA MET A 123 -18.22 -0.60 16.60
C MET A 123 -17.55 -1.85 16.00
N ILE A 124 -18.12 -3.05 16.21
CA ILE A 124 -17.64 -4.28 15.58
C ILE A 124 -17.73 -4.14 14.05
N GLU A 125 -18.93 -3.85 13.53
CA GLU A 125 -19.15 -3.69 12.08
C GLU A 125 -18.27 -2.59 11.47
N LEU A 126 -18.07 -1.48 12.19
CA LEU A 126 -17.20 -0.39 11.77
C LEU A 126 -15.74 -0.84 11.62
N PHE A 127 -15.17 -1.48 12.65
CA PHE A 127 -13.77 -1.93 12.60
C PHE A 127 -13.57 -3.08 11.62
N GLU A 128 -14.51 -4.03 11.52
CA GLU A 128 -14.48 -5.07 10.49
C GLU A 128 -14.46 -4.45 9.09
N GLY A 129 -15.34 -3.48 8.83
CA GLY A 129 -15.39 -2.76 7.56
C GLY A 129 -14.07 -2.05 7.23
N PHE A 130 -13.45 -1.40 8.23
CA PHE A 130 -12.15 -0.76 8.05
C PHE A 130 -11.05 -1.76 7.69
N TYR A 131 -10.95 -2.87 8.42
CA TYR A 131 -9.93 -3.87 8.15
C TYR A 131 -10.10 -4.50 6.76
N HIS A 132 -11.34 -4.82 6.38
CA HIS A 132 -11.63 -5.32 5.03
C HIS A 132 -11.19 -4.33 3.95
N ALA A 133 -11.58 -3.06 4.07
CA ALA A 133 -11.25 -2.02 3.11
C ALA A 133 -9.73 -1.81 2.99
N ILE A 134 -8.99 -1.82 4.11
CA ILE A 134 -7.54 -1.64 4.10
C ILE A 134 -6.83 -2.86 3.49
N ILE A 135 -7.26 -4.08 3.83
CA ILE A 135 -6.64 -5.30 3.27
C ILE A 135 -6.87 -5.39 1.75
N GLU A 136 -8.06 -5.01 1.28
CA GLU A 136 -8.37 -4.94 -0.17
C GLU A 136 -7.57 -3.86 -0.88
N GLY A 137 -7.45 -2.68 -0.28
CA GLY A 137 -6.64 -1.60 -0.81
C GLY A 137 -5.15 -1.95 -0.85
N LEU A 138 -4.65 -2.69 0.15
CA LEU A 138 -3.29 -3.23 0.17
C LEU A 138 -3.03 -4.17 -1.01
N GLU A 139 -3.89 -5.16 -1.22
CA GLU A 139 -3.76 -6.09 -2.35
C GLU A 139 -3.76 -5.34 -3.69
N THR A 140 -4.73 -4.45 -3.87
CA THR A 140 -4.89 -3.63 -5.08
C THR A 140 -3.65 -2.78 -5.35
N ARG A 141 -3.11 -2.13 -4.30
CA ARG A 141 -1.93 -1.25 -4.40
C ARG A 141 -0.70 -2.03 -4.88
N ILE A 142 -0.48 -3.22 -4.33
CA ILE A 142 0.67 -4.06 -4.69
C ILE A 142 0.51 -4.63 -6.10
N GLN A 143 -0.66 -5.16 -6.44
CA GLN A 143 -0.92 -5.69 -7.79
C GLN A 143 -0.81 -4.60 -8.88
N ASN A 144 -1.29 -3.39 -8.61
CA ASN A 144 -1.13 -2.26 -9.51
C ASN A 144 0.34 -1.88 -9.70
N LYS A 145 1.14 -1.93 -8.63
CA LYS A 145 2.59 -1.73 -8.71
C LYS A 145 3.25 -2.77 -9.62
N HIS A 146 2.94 -4.06 -9.46
CA HIS A 146 3.45 -5.12 -10.33
C HIS A 146 3.05 -4.93 -11.79
N LYS A 147 1.77 -4.56 -12.04
CA LYS A 147 1.27 -4.30 -13.39
C LYS A 147 2.03 -3.15 -14.07
N LEU A 148 2.24 -2.05 -13.35
CA LEU A 148 3.01 -0.90 -13.85
C LEU A 148 4.47 -1.28 -14.12
N GLN A 149 5.11 -2.05 -13.23
CA GLN A 149 6.48 -2.51 -13.44
C GLN A 149 6.60 -3.43 -14.67
N LYS A 150 5.66 -4.35 -14.85
CA LYS A 150 5.59 -5.23 -16.03
C LYS A 150 5.39 -4.43 -17.31
N GLN A 151 4.52 -3.41 -17.28
CA GLN A 151 4.30 -2.52 -18.41
C GLN A 151 5.57 -1.70 -18.74
N LYS A 152 6.23 -1.11 -17.75
CA LYS A 152 7.52 -0.41 -17.95
C LYS A 152 8.56 -1.34 -18.57
N ARG A 153 8.67 -2.58 -18.08
CA ARG A 153 9.61 -3.58 -18.61
C ARG A 153 9.31 -3.94 -20.06
N PHE A 154 8.04 -4.18 -20.37
CA PHE A 154 7.61 -4.46 -21.74
C PHE A 154 7.95 -3.31 -22.71
N ILE A 155 7.71 -2.06 -22.32
CA ILE A 155 8.05 -0.89 -23.13
C ILE A 155 9.57 -0.78 -23.32
N LEU A 156 10.34 -1.05 -22.27
CA LEU A 156 11.80 -1.07 -22.33
C LEU A 156 12.33 -2.12 -23.31
N ASP A 157 11.81 -3.34 -23.23
CA ASP A 157 12.21 -4.45 -24.10
C ASP A 157 11.83 -4.15 -25.57
N LEU A 158 10.65 -3.55 -25.82
CA LEU A 158 10.22 -3.11 -27.15
C LEU A 158 11.12 -2.00 -27.70
N PHE A 159 11.47 -1.01 -26.88
CA PHE A 159 12.37 0.07 -27.26
C PHE A 159 13.73 -0.47 -27.70
N TRP A 160 14.36 -1.36 -26.91
CA TRP A 160 15.64 -1.96 -27.29
C TRP A 160 15.54 -2.81 -28.54
N THR A 161 14.44 -3.54 -28.73
CA THR A 161 14.22 -4.34 -29.94
C THR A 161 14.19 -3.45 -31.19
N ILE A 162 13.45 -2.34 -31.15
CA ILE A 162 13.37 -1.37 -32.24
C ILE A 162 14.72 -0.68 -32.45
N PHE A 163 15.39 -0.29 -31.36
CA PHE A 163 16.72 0.33 -31.37
C PHE A 163 17.75 -0.54 -32.10
N PHE A 164 17.87 -1.80 -31.72
CA PHE A 164 18.84 -2.72 -32.34
C PHE A 164 18.47 -3.04 -33.79
N TYR A 165 17.18 -3.20 -34.10
CA TYR A 165 16.72 -3.39 -35.48
C TYR A 165 17.10 -2.19 -36.36
N PHE A 166 16.90 -0.97 -35.85
CA PHE A 166 17.23 0.27 -36.54
C PHE A 166 18.74 0.42 -36.74
N ILE A 167 19.56 0.18 -35.71
CA ILE A 167 21.03 0.18 -35.85
C ILE A 167 21.48 -0.84 -36.90
N HIS A 168 20.93 -2.05 -36.86
CA HIS A 168 21.26 -3.09 -37.84
C HIS A 168 20.86 -2.66 -39.26
N TYR A 169 19.70 -2.01 -39.42
CA TYR A 169 19.26 -1.45 -40.69
C TYR A 169 20.22 -0.37 -41.22
N LEU A 170 20.57 0.63 -40.40
CA LEU A 170 21.49 1.70 -40.79
C LEU A 170 22.88 1.16 -41.17
N TRP A 171 23.38 0.16 -40.44
CA TRP A 171 24.62 -0.52 -40.78
C TRP A 171 24.54 -1.22 -42.14
N LYS A 172 23.43 -1.90 -42.43
CA LYS A 172 23.20 -2.61 -43.69
C LYS A 172 23.05 -1.66 -44.89
N THR A 173 22.40 -0.52 -44.70
CA THR A 173 22.14 0.43 -45.80
C THR A 173 23.24 1.47 -45.97
N ASN A 174 24.18 1.57 -45.02
CA ASN A 174 25.22 2.61 -44.97
C ASN A 174 24.64 4.04 -44.99
N GLU A 175 23.37 4.19 -44.58
CA GLU A 175 22.65 5.48 -44.58
C GLU A 175 22.71 6.13 -43.18
N LEU A 176 23.80 6.85 -42.89
CA LEU A 176 23.85 7.77 -41.75
C LEU A 176 23.40 9.16 -42.20
N THR A 177 22.10 9.34 -42.49
CA THR A 177 21.54 10.65 -42.88
C THR A 177 20.85 11.35 -41.69
N ASN A 178 20.87 12.69 -41.67
CA ASN A 178 20.37 13.54 -40.57
C ASN A 178 18.90 13.27 -40.19
N THR A 179 18.07 12.81 -41.13
CA THR A 179 16.63 12.58 -40.95
C THR A 179 16.33 11.45 -39.96
N TYR A 180 17.17 10.41 -39.94
CA TYR A 180 17.07 9.27 -39.04
C TYR A 180 17.35 9.65 -37.57
N SER A 181 18.11 10.72 -37.34
CA SER A 181 18.41 11.25 -36.00
C SER A 181 17.19 11.88 -35.33
N PHE A 182 16.33 12.59 -36.08
CA PHE A 182 15.15 13.26 -35.50
C PHE A 182 14.06 12.27 -35.06
N VAL A 183 13.82 11.22 -35.83
CA VAL A 183 12.88 10.13 -35.44
C VAL A 183 13.39 9.42 -34.20
N PHE A 184 14.71 9.19 -34.13
CA PHE A 184 15.36 8.59 -32.98
C PHE A 184 15.22 9.44 -31.71
N ILE A 185 15.44 10.75 -31.81
CA ILE A 185 15.25 11.70 -30.71
C ILE A 185 13.79 11.72 -30.25
N GLY A 186 12.82 11.69 -31.17
CA GLY A 186 11.39 11.63 -30.83
C GLY A 186 11.02 10.36 -30.04
N LEU A 187 11.51 9.20 -30.47
CA LEU A 187 11.32 7.93 -29.75
C LEU A 187 12.00 7.95 -28.38
N LEU A 188 13.19 8.56 -28.26
CA LEU A 188 13.90 8.72 -27.01
C LEU A 188 13.15 9.63 -26.03
N ILE A 189 12.54 10.71 -26.51
CA ILE A 189 11.72 11.62 -25.67
C ILE A 189 10.50 10.89 -25.11
N VAL A 190 9.74 10.19 -25.96
CA VAL A 190 8.59 9.38 -25.52
C VAL A 190 9.03 8.30 -24.52
N PHE A 191 10.17 7.68 -24.77
CA PHE A 191 10.75 6.67 -23.88
C PHE A 191 11.12 7.25 -22.50
N VAL A 192 11.77 8.41 -22.45
CA VAL A 192 12.11 9.11 -21.20
C VAL A 192 10.83 9.51 -20.45
N GLU A 193 9.83 10.05 -21.13
CA GLU A 193 8.57 10.45 -20.51
C GLU A 193 7.80 9.27 -19.88
N VAL A 194 7.85 8.10 -20.53
CA VAL A 194 7.27 6.86 -19.98
C VAL A 194 8.02 6.37 -18.74
N LEU A 195 9.35 6.52 -18.71
CA LEU A 195 10.15 6.12 -17.54
C LEU A 195 9.88 7.02 -16.33
N THR A 196 9.77 8.34 -16.54
CA THR A 196 9.66 9.35 -15.48
C THR A 196 8.26 9.52 -14.89
N ARG A 197 7.21 8.93 -15.48
CA ARG A 197 5.81 9.17 -15.03
C ARG A 197 5.41 8.51 -13.71
N VAL A 198 6.28 7.74 -13.07
CA VAL A 198 5.98 7.08 -11.79
C VAL A 198 7.27 6.94 -11.00
N ASP A 199 7.61 8.00 -10.27
CA ASP A 199 8.34 7.96 -9.00
C ASP A 199 7.46 8.66 -7.95
#